data_AF-A0AAD7U7B6-F1
#
_entry.id   AF-A0AAD7U7B6-F1
#
_cell.length_a   1.000
_cell.length_b   1.000
_cell.length_c   1.000
_cell.angle_alpha   90.00
_cell.angle_beta   90.00
_cell.angle_gamma   90.00
#
_symmetry.space_group_name_H-M   'P 1'
#
loop_
_entity.id
_entity.type
_entity.pdbx_description
1 polymer ?
#
loop_
_entity_poly.entity_id
_entity_poly.type
_entity_poly.pdbx_seq_one_letter_code
_entity_poly.pdbx_strand_id
1 'polypeptide(L)'
;MRRVIYLLTATAAGASPPFASIVMRYPGVDEAQSREICEAGQLCVPASRILWEKIREHMPDAKTIVDVGANKGLVSAELLYQYAPSCGVDSASLRGEVKQYFEERGVNATPGGPCGAYHGRSPLFPDPSLCETSAVRVHSFEPNHHLVAMNRALNRARHVWRWHASAVSDFDGEAQFYTVWHEGSHLSRINTSDTVSVRVVRLDTWAKHHLARDADVDVLKIDAEGHDGATLAGAFHLFTARRIGLVIFEVPLQYPLHFGLHALLRDDDLLDFFEAVEMTCYVLGYNAHVLLSHGANRTLRLNGLRRKRSKCRQARNYACVNYRTRPALADALLRRSLAYTHFTLLRDNRTDDNLT
;
A
#
# COMPACT_ATOMS: atom_id res chain seq x y z
N MET A 1 6.08 22.35 -25.15
CA MET A 1 5.23 22.99 -24.11
C MET A 1 3.80 23.08 -24.63
N ARG A 2 2.85 22.32 -24.06
CA ARG A 2 1.42 22.51 -24.34
C ARG A 2 0.83 23.35 -23.19
N ARG A 3 0.28 24.53 -23.53
CA ARG A 3 -0.44 25.39 -22.58
C ARG A 3 -1.80 24.77 -22.29
N VAL A 4 -2.08 24.52 -21.01
CA VAL A 4 -3.44 24.25 -20.54
C VAL A 4 -4.12 25.61 -20.39
N ILE A 5 -5.16 25.86 -21.19
CA ILE A 5 -6.00 27.05 -21.10
C ILE A 5 -7.05 26.77 -20.01
N TYR A 6 -7.06 27.57 -18.95
CA TYR A 6 -8.16 27.57 -17.99
C TYR A 6 -9.28 28.45 -18.53
N LEU A 7 -10.43 27.85 -18.83
CA LEU A 7 -11.67 28.59 -19.04
C LEU A 7 -12.27 28.89 -17.66
N LEU A 8 -12.11 30.11 -17.17
CA LEU A 8 -12.84 30.61 -16.01
C LEU A 8 -14.20 31.13 -16.51
N THR A 9 -15.24 30.30 -16.40
CA THR A 9 -16.61 30.77 -16.53
C THR A 9 -17.05 31.37 -15.20
N ALA A 10 -17.15 32.70 -15.14
CA ALA A 10 -17.86 33.38 -14.07
C ALA A 10 -19.34 32.98 -14.14
N THR A 11 -19.83 32.27 -13.12
CA THR A 11 -21.27 32.03 -12.94
C THR A 11 -21.84 33.11 -12.04
N ALA A 12 -23.00 33.64 -12.42
CA ALA A 12 -23.73 34.64 -11.64
C ALA A 12 -24.09 34.09 -10.25
N ALA A 13 -24.05 34.96 -9.24
CA ALA A 13 -24.39 34.63 -7.87
C ALA A 13 -25.79 34.00 -7.78
N GLY A 14 -25.88 32.75 -7.33
CA GLY A 14 -27.15 32.13 -6.93
C GLY A 14 -27.51 30.78 -7.55
N ALA A 15 -26.72 30.23 -8.47
CA ALA A 15 -26.97 28.89 -9.01
C ALA A 15 -25.83 27.91 -8.66
N SER A 16 -26.16 26.83 -7.94
CA SER A 16 -25.23 25.70 -7.77
C SER A 16 -24.95 25.09 -9.14
N PRO A 17 -23.68 25.05 -9.61
CA PRO A 17 -23.37 24.44 -10.89
C PRO A 17 -23.62 22.92 -10.81
N PRO A 18 -24.05 22.27 -11.90
CA PRO A 18 -24.05 20.82 -11.98
C PRO A 18 -22.60 20.33 -11.79
N PHE A 19 -22.41 19.38 -10.88
CA PHE A 19 -21.12 18.71 -10.67
C PHE A 19 -20.70 18.00 -11.96
N ALA A 20 -19.92 18.67 -12.80
CA ALA A 20 -19.23 18.02 -13.90
C ALA A 20 -17.98 17.33 -13.33
N SER A 21 -18.07 16.01 -13.09
CA SER A 21 -16.88 15.20 -12.89
C SER A 21 -16.09 15.18 -14.20
N ILE A 22 -14.97 15.90 -14.26
CA ILE A 22 -14.03 15.77 -15.38
C ILE A 22 -13.32 14.42 -15.21
N VAL A 23 -13.86 13.39 -15.84
CA VAL A 23 -13.16 12.12 -16.02
C VAL A 23 -12.23 12.31 -17.23
N MET A 24 -10.94 12.52 -16.97
CA MET A 24 -9.95 12.53 -18.04
C MET A 24 -9.85 11.13 -18.66
N ARG A 25 -10.25 11.01 -19.93
CA ARG A 25 -10.16 9.76 -20.70
C ARG A 25 -8.71 9.49 -21.08
N TYR A 26 -8.19 8.33 -20.73
CA TYR A 26 -6.90 7.86 -21.25
C TYR A 26 -7.09 7.22 -22.63
N PRO A 27 -6.38 7.66 -23.68
CA PRO A 27 -6.38 6.94 -24.95
C PRO A 27 -5.65 5.61 -24.78
N GLY A 28 -6.32 4.50 -25.09
CA GLY A 28 -5.70 3.16 -25.19
C GLY A 28 -6.14 2.12 -24.14
N VAL A 29 -7.05 2.45 -23.23
CA VAL A 29 -7.67 1.45 -22.34
C VAL A 29 -9.16 1.38 -22.69
N ASP A 30 -9.63 0.20 -23.09
CA ASP A 30 -11.04 -0.03 -23.40
C ASP A 30 -11.90 0.23 -22.15
N GLU A 31 -12.99 0.97 -22.36
CA GLU A 31 -13.95 1.34 -21.32
C GLU A 31 -14.66 0.11 -20.76
N ALA A 32 -14.90 -0.92 -21.59
CA ALA A 32 -15.47 -2.19 -21.14
C ALA A 32 -14.48 -2.98 -20.27
N GLN A 33 -13.22 -3.07 -20.70
CA GLN A 33 -12.15 -3.69 -19.93
C GLN A 33 -11.89 -2.97 -18.59
N SER A 34 -11.91 -1.63 -18.60
CA SER A 34 -11.82 -0.83 -17.38
C SER A 34 -13.03 -1.03 -16.46
N ARG A 35 -14.24 -1.17 -17.01
CA ARG A 35 -15.46 -1.45 -16.24
C ARG A 35 -15.45 -2.84 -15.63
N GLU A 36 -15.06 -3.86 -16.38
CA GLU A 36 -14.97 -5.25 -15.89
C GLU A 36 -13.94 -5.36 -14.76
N ILE A 37 -12.79 -4.69 -14.90
CA ILE A 37 -11.74 -4.57 -13.87
C ILE A 37 -12.21 -3.73 -12.66
N CYS A 38 -12.97 -2.66 -12.88
CA CYS A 38 -13.54 -1.81 -11.82
C CYS A 38 -14.71 -2.47 -11.08
N GLU A 39 -15.53 -3.29 -11.75
CA GLU A 39 -16.66 -4.02 -11.15
C GLU A 39 -16.19 -5.23 -10.32
N ALA A 40 -15.01 -5.79 -10.62
CA ALA A 40 -14.30 -6.72 -9.74
C ALA A 40 -13.71 -6.04 -8.48
N GLY A 41 -13.56 -4.72 -8.48
CA GLY A 41 -13.37 -3.89 -7.28
C GLY A 41 -12.04 -4.07 -6.54
N GLN A 42 -11.03 -4.68 -7.12
CA GLN A 42 -9.95 -5.16 -6.30
C GLN A 42 -8.64 -4.51 -6.74
N LEU A 43 -7.97 -3.78 -5.83
CA LEU A 43 -6.63 -3.22 -6.07
C LEU A 43 -5.64 -4.39 -6.05
N CYS A 44 -5.81 -5.23 -7.04
CA CYS A 44 -5.25 -6.54 -7.09
C CYS A 44 -4.33 -6.55 -8.29
N VAL A 45 -3.15 -7.10 -8.02
CA VAL A 45 -2.01 -7.48 -8.84
C VAL A 45 -1.80 -6.72 -10.17
N PRO A 46 -2.70 -6.72 -11.17
CA PRO A 46 -2.59 -5.85 -12.34
C PRO A 46 -2.31 -4.37 -12.06
N ALA A 47 -3.06 -3.73 -11.14
CA ALA A 47 -2.88 -2.31 -10.84
C ALA A 47 -1.56 -2.05 -10.08
N SER A 48 -1.14 -3.00 -9.25
CA SER A 48 0.12 -2.90 -8.52
C SER A 48 1.32 -3.06 -9.46
N ARG A 49 1.27 -3.93 -10.49
CA ARG A 49 2.40 -4.10 -11.41
C ARG A 49 2.74 -2.82 -12.19
N ILE A 50 1.74 -2.16 -12.80
CA ILE A 50 1.98 -0.90 -13.53
C ILE A 50 2.56 0.15 -12.58
N LEU A 51 2.05 0.20 -11.34
CA LEU A 51 2.58 1.08 -10.32
C LEU A 51 4.03 0.73 -9.98
N TRP A 52 4.36 -0.54 -9.75
CA TRP A 52 5.71 -0.99 -9.42
C TRP A 52 6.71 -0.76 -10.56
N GLU A 53 6.33 -1.03 -11.81
CA GLU A 53 7.15 -0.74 -12.98
C GLU A 53 7.49 0.76 -13.05
N LYS A 54 6.52 1.64 -12.71
CA LYS A 54 6.73 3.09 -12.66
C LYS A 54 7.55 3.54 -11.47
N ILE A 55 7.35 2.94 -10.31
CA ILE A 55 8.19 3.20 -9.14
C ILE A 55 9.64 2.84 -9.48
N ARG A 56 9.88 1.67 -10.08
CA ARG A 56 11.22 1.25 -10.53
C ARG A 56 11.82 2.20 -11.55
N GLU A 57 11.05 2.67 -12.53
CA GLU A 57 11.52 3.65 -13.52
C GLU A 57 12.07 4.93 -12.87
N HIS A 58 11.49 5.34 -11.73
CA HIS A 58 11.87 6.57 -11.03
C HIS A 58 12.68 6.35 -9.74
N MET A 59 12.88 5.10 -9.34
CA MET A 59 13.71 4.68 -8.21
C MET A 59 14.57 3.45 -8.58
N PRO A 60 15.32 3.46 -9.70
CA PRO A 60 16.02 2.27 -10.20
C PRO A 60 17.12 1.77 -9.27
N ASP A 61 17.52 2.58 -8.30
CA ASP A 61 18.58 2.35 -7.33
C ASP A 61 18.07 1.88 -5.96
N ALA A 62 16.77 1.54 -5.82
CA ALA A 62 16.22 1.04 -4.57
C ALA A 62 16.91 -0.27 -4.13
N LYS A 63 17.36 -0.31 -2.88
CA LYS A 63 18.09 -1.44 -2.29
C LYS A 63 17.32 -2.06 -1.13
N THR A 64 16.70 -1.28 -0.25
CA THR A 64 16.03 -1.80 0.94
C THR A 64 14.52 -1.72 0.78
N ILE A 65 13.87 -2.88 0.74
CA ILE A 65 12.43 -3.02 0.59
C ILE A 65 11.87 -3.70 1.84
N VAL A 66 10.86 -3.10 2.44
CA VAL A 66 10.17 -3.62 3.63
C VAL A 66 8.70 -3.86 3.29
N ASP A 67 8.21 -5.07 3.53
CA ASP A 67 6.83 -5.49 3.31
C ASP A 67 6.22 -5.96 4.63
N VAL A 68 5.36 -5.14 5.23
CA VAL A 68 4.61 -5.45 6.45
C VAL A 68 3.27 -6.06 6.07
N GLY A 69 2.94 -7.20 6.69
CA GLY A 69 1.78 -7.99 6.29
C GLY A 69 2.03 -8.69 4.96
N ALA A 70 3.19 -9.33 4.85
CA ALA A 70 3.63 -9.92 3.60
C ALA A 70 2.79 -11.14 3.18
N ASN A 71 2.08 -11.79 4.11
CA ASN A 71 1.14 -12.88 3.84
C ASN A 71 1.81 -13.99 3.02
N LYS A 72 1.31 -14.30 1.83
CA LYS A 72 1.87 -15.30 0.89
C LYS A 72 3.15 -14.83 0.16
N GLY A 73 3.65 -13.63 0.44
CA GLY A 73 4.87 -13.08 -0.14
C GLY A 73 4.73 -12.58 -1.57
N LEU A 74 3.52 -12.52 -2.13
CA LEU A 74 3.32 -12.20 -3.56
C LEU A 74 3.77 -10.77 -3.92
N VAL A 75 3.54 -9.78 -3.05
CA VAL A 75 3.98 -8.40 -3.26
C VAL A 75 5.51 -8.31 -3.16
N SER A 76 6.09 -8.90 -2.12
CA SER A 76 7.54 -9.03 -1.97
C SER A 76 8.22 -9.71 -3.16
N ALA A 77 7.64 -10.78 -3.70
CA ALA A 77 8.14 -11.46 -4.90
C ALA A 77 8.06 -10.57 -6.15
N GLU A 78 6.97 -9.83 -6.32
CA GLU A 78 6.86 -8.84 -7.41
C GLU A 78 7.92 -7.74 -7.28
N LEU A 79 8.10 -7.18 -6.10
CA LEU A 79 9.12 -6.16 -5.84
C LEU A 79 10.53 -6.71 -6.10
N LEU A 80 10.81 -7.94 -5.67
CA LEU A 80 12.08 -8.59 -5.95
C LEU A 80 12.29 -8.80 -7.45
N TYR A 81 11.26 -9.23 -8.19
CA TYR A 81 11.34 -9.35 -9.65
C TYR A 81 11.64 -8.01 -10.33
N GLN A 82 11.04 -6.92 -9.85
CA GLN A 82 11.25 -5.61 -10.43
C GLN A 82 12.70 -5.12 -10.24
N TYR A 83 13.27 -5.27 -9.04
CA TYR A 83 14.58 -4.71 -8.68
C TYR A 83 15.76 -5.68 -8.79
N ALA A 84 15.50 -6.98 -8.73
CA ALA A 84 16.49 -8.05 -8.84
C ALA A 84 15.95 -9.21 -9.69
N PRO A 85 15.61 -8.99 -10.98
CA PRO A 85 15.00 -10.01 -11.85
C PRO A 85 15.88 -11.26 -12.01
N SER A 86 17.20 -11.13 -11.85
CA SER A 86 18.14 -12.26 -11.86
C SER A 86 17.86 -13.31 -10.79
N CYS A 87 17.12 -12.96 -9.75
CA CYS A 87 16.70 -13.88 -8.69
C CYS A 87 15.65 -14.90 -9.13
N GLY A 88 14.97 -14.68 -10.26
CA GLY A 88 13.99 -15.64 -10.80
C GLY A 88 12.82 -15.93 -9.89
N VAL A 89 12.51 -14.98 -9.00
CA VAL A 89 11.37 -15.04 -8.10
C VAL A 89 10.42 -13.93 -8.52
N ASP A 90 9.22 -14.31 -8.94
CA ASP A 90 8.16 -13.40 -9.32
C ASP A 90 6.82 -13.84 -8.70
N SER A 91 5.84 -12.94 -8.71
CA SER A 91 4.55 -13.19 -8.08
C SER A 91 3.74 -14.32 -8.73
N ALA A 92 3.92 -14.58 -10.04
CA ALA A 92 3.20 -15.62 -10.76
C ALA A 92 3.81 -17.01 -10.49
N SER A 93 5.14 -17.14 -10.53
CA SER A 93 5.83 -18.40 -10.19
C SER A 93 5.58 -18.80 -8.74
N LEU A 94 5.73 -17.86 -7.79
CA LEU A 94 5.49 -18.12 -6.37
C LEU A 94 4.04 -18.54 -6.11
N ARG A 95 3.05 -17.98 -6.82
CA ARG A 95 1.65 -18.37 -6.64
C ARG A 95 1.41 -19.84 -6.97
N GLY A 96 2.02 -20.36 -8.02
CA GLY A 96 1.92 -21.78 -8.37
C GLY A 96 2.46 -22.68 -7.25
N GLU A 97 3.58 -22.29 -6.66
CA GLU A 97 4.23 -23.02 -5.56
C GLU A 97 3.44 -22.93 -4.26
N VAL A 98 2.88 -21.75 -3.94
CA VAL A 98 2.00 -21.55 -2.78
C VAL A 98 0.75 -22.41 -2.90
N LYS A 99 0.14 -22.44 -4.09
CA LYS A 99 -1.01 -23.31 -4.37
C LYS A 99 -0.67 -24.77 -4.10
N GLN A 100 0.41 -25.26 -4.70
CA GLN A 100 0.87 -26.63 -4.54
C GLN A 100 1.16 -26.95 -3.06
N TYR A 101 1.83 -26.05 -2.34
CA TYR A 101 2.17 -26.22 -0.93
C TYR A 101 0.94 -26.45 -0.04
N PHE A 102 -0.15 -25.71 -0.31
CA PHE A 102 -1.41 -25.87 0.42
C PHE A 102 -2.17 -27.14 0.01
N GLU A 103 -2.22 -27.47 -1.28
CA GLU A 103 -2.85 -28.70 -1.80
C GLU A 103 -2.21 -29.96 -1.19
N GLU A 104 -0.88 -30.02 -1.13
CA GLU A 104 -0.12 -31.13 -0.52
C GLU A 104 -0.40 -31.32 0.97
N ARG A 105 -0.95 -30.31 1.66
CA ARG A 105 -1.28 -30.34 3.09
C ARG A 105 -2.77 -30.48 3.37
N GLY A 106 -3.58 -30.69 2.33
CA GLY A 106 -5.04 -30.79 2.47
C GLY A 106 -5.69 -29.49 2.95
N VAL A 107 -5.00 -28.35 2.80
CA VAL A 107 -5.57 -27.05 3.12
C VAL A 107 -6.32 -26.57 1.88
N ASN A 108 -7.65 -26.46 1.98
CA ASN A 108 -8.49 -25.83 0.97
C ASN A 108 -8.22 -24.31 0.94
N ALA A 109 -7.02 -23.92 0.52
CA ALA A 109 -6.73 -22.54 0.19
C ALA A 109 -7.35 -22.29 -1.18
N THR A 110 -8.34 -21.40 -1.28
CA THR A 110 -8.65 -20.76 -2.55
C THR A 110 -7.36 -20.06 -2.99
N PRO A 111 -6.65 -20.54 -4.04
CA PRO A 111 -5.27 -20.12 -4.31
C PRO A 111 -5.17 -18.64 -4.69
N GLY A 112 -6.31 -18.02 -5.00
CA GLY A 112 -6.51 -16.61 -4.83
C GLY A 112 -7.83 -16.39 -4.09
N GLY A 113 -7.79 -15.57 -3.04
CA GLY A 113 -8.80 -14.53 -2.97
C GLY A 113 -8.84 -13.81 -4.33
N PRO A 114 -9.92 -13.11 -4.69
CA PRO A 114 -10.05 -12.55 -6.03
C PRO A 114 -8.89 -11.56 -6.37
N CYS A 115 -8.09 -11.23 -5.36
CA CYS A 115 -6.90 -10.42 -5.41
C CYS A 115 -5.64 -11.05 -6.01
N GLY A 116 -5.70 -12.30 -6.48
CA GLY A 116 -4.54 -13.05 -6.96
C GLY A 116 -4.62 -13.54 -8.40
N ALA A 117 -5.44 -12.98 -9.28
CA ALA A 117 -5.49 -13.45 -10.67
C ALA A 117 -4.55 -12.62 -11.57
N TYR A 118 -3.31 -13.06 -11.75
CA TYR A 118 -2.48 -12.61 -12.87
C TYR A 118 -1.85 -13.80 -13.58
N HIS A 119 -1.99 -13.82 -14.90
CA HIS A 119 -1.35 -14.76 -15.81
C HIS A 119 -0.09 -14.08 -16.37
N GLY A 120 1.01 -14.13 -15.63
CA GLY A 120 2.30 -13.55 -16.04
C GLY A 120 3.16 -14.54 -16.82
N ARG A 121 3.90 -14.00 -17.79
CA ARG A 121 4.81 -14.72 -18.71
C ARG A 121 5.83 -15.60 -17.96
N SER A 122 6.33 -16.63 -18.65
CA SER A 122 7.41 -17.48 -18.16
C SER A 122 8.57 -16.64 -17.63
N PRO A 123 9.14 -17.00 -16.46
CA PRO A 123 10.29 -16.30 -15.91
C PRO A 123 11.41 -16.28 -16.96
N LEU A 124 12.09 -15.14 -17.06
CA LEU A 124 13.41 -15.11 -17.70
C LEU A 124 14.28 -16.06 -16.87
N PHE A 125 14.85 -17.08 -17.50
CA PHE A 125 15.64 -18.11 -16.81
C PHE A 125 16.65 -17.45 -15.86
N PRO A 126 16.52 -17.61 -14.54
CA PRO A 126 17.44 -16.99 -13.61
C PRO A 126 18.80 -17.66 -13.71
N ASP A 127 19.86 -16.85 -13.69
CA ASP A 127 21.18 -17.30 -13.29
C ASP A 127 21.30 -17.07 -11.77
N PRO A 128 21.27 -18.13 -10.94
CA PRO A 128 21.32 -18.00 -9.48
C PRO A 128 22.52 -17.18 -8.98
N SER A 129 23.65 -17.22 -9.71
CA SER A 129 24.86 -16.48 -9.33
C SER A 129 24.68 -14.96 -9.43
N LEU A 130 23.79 -14.50 -10.33
CA LEU A 130 23.45 -13.09 -10.47
C LEU A 130 22.49 -12.58 -9.38
N CYS A 131 21.83 -13.47 -8.64
CA CYS A 131 21.03 -13.07 -7.48
C CYS A 131 21.93 -12.80 -6.26
N GLU A 132 22.97 -13.62 -6.05
CA GLU A 132 23.88 -13.50 -4.90
C GLU A 132 24.62 -12.15 -4.85
N THR A 133 24.88 -11.56 -6.02
CA THR A 133 25.54 -10.27 -6.17
C THR A 133 24.58 -9.08 -6.11
N SER A 134 23.26 -9.32 -6.05
CA SER A 134 22.28 -8.24 -5.96
C SER A 134 22.46 -7.46 -4.65
N ALA A 135 22.45 -6.14 -4.76
CA ALA A 135 22.45 -5.25 -3.59
C ALA A 135 21.06 -5.12 -2.94
N VAL A 136 20.00 -5.62 -3.60
CA VAL A 136 18.62 -5.51 -3.14
C VAL A 136 18.40 -6.43 -1.94
N ARG A 137 17.68 -5.95 -0.93
CA ARG A 137 17.28 -6.66 0.27
C ARG A 137 15.80 -6.43 0.51
N VAL A 138 15.04 -7.52 0.52
CA VAL A 138 13.61 -7.54 0.85
C VAL A 138 13.44 -8.11 2.25
N HIS A 139 12.70 -7.39 3.09
CA HIS A 139 12.38 -7.76 4.46
C HIS A 139 10.87 -7.88 4.62
N SER A 140 10.38 -9.10 4.76
CA SER A 140 8.96 -9.39 4.89
C SER A 140 8.61 -9.71 6.35
N PHE A 141 7.58 -9.07 6.87
CA PHE A 141 7.04 -9.33 8.19
C PHE A 141 5.71 -10.07 8.08
N GLU A 142 5.65 -11.24 8.72
CA GLU A 142 4.46 -12.07 8.80
C GLU A 142 4.44 -12.79 10.15
N PRO A 143 3.55 -12.43 11.09
CA PRO A 143 3.44 -13.13 12.37
C PRO A 143 2.83 -14.53 12.27
N ASN A 144 2.06 -14.85 11.23
CA ASN A 144 1.44 -16.16 11.06
C ASN A 144 2.48 -17.24 10.76
N HIS A 145 2.72 -18.11 11.74
CA HIS A 145 3.75 -19.14 11.67
C HIS A 145 3.55 -20.13 10.50
N HIS A 146 2.31 -20.40 10.06
CA HIS A 146 2.07 -21.25 8.90
C HIS A 146 2.55 -20.58 7.60
N LEU A 147 2.24 -19.30 7.43
CA LEU A 147 2.69 -18.52 6.27
C LEU A 147 4.20 -18.31 6.28
N VAL A 148 4.81 -18.05 7.44
CA VAL A 148 6.27 -17.98 7.56
C VAL A 148 6.93 -19.30 7.20
N ALA A 149 6.40 -20.42 7.68
CA ALA A 149 6.95 -21.75 7.38
C ALA A 149 6.87 -22.05 5.88
N MET A 150 5.72 -21.77 5.25
CA MET A 150 5.54 -21.87 3.80
C MET A 150 6.57 -21.02 3.05
N ASN A 151 6.64 -19.73 3.36
CA ASN A 151 7.53 -18.83 2.65
C ASN A 151 9.00 -19.19 2.86
N ARG A 152 9.39 -19.64 4.05
CA ARG A 152 10.76 -20.17 4.26
C ARG A 152 11.01 -21.40 3.38
N ALA A 153 10.04 -22.30 3.23
CA ALA A 153 10.18 -23.47 2.37
C ALA A 153 10.32 -23.09 0.88
N LEU A 154 9.55 -22.10 0.42
CA LEU A 154 9.48 -21.70 -1.00
C LEU A 154 10.52 -20.64 -1.40
N ASN A 155 11.08 -19.90 -0.44
CA ASN A 155 12.00 -18.80 -0.73
C ASN A 155 13.35 -19.33 -1.27
N ARG A 156 13.52 -19.22 -2.59
CA ARG A 156 14.77 -19.52 -3.32
C ARG A 156 15.78 -18.37 -3.27
N ALA A 157 15.34 -17.16 -2.91
CA ALA A 157 16.16 -15.95 -2.87
C ALA A 157 16.60 -15.58 -1.43
N ARG A 158 16.92 -16.57 -0.59
CA ARG A 158 17.13 -16.38 0.87
C ARG A 158 18.23 -15.39 1.24
N HIS A 159 19.20 -15.15 0.36
CA HIS A 159 20.30 -14.22 0.60
C HIS A 159 19.88 -12.75 0.39
N VAL A 160 18.85 -12.49 -0.43
CA VAL A 160 18.29 -11.15 -0.65
C VAL A 160 16.91 -10.97 -0.02
N TRP A 161 16.18 -12.04 0.29
CA TRP A 161 14.83 -11.98 0.84
C TRP A 161 14.76 -12.65 2.22
N ARG A 162 14.60 -11.84 3.26
CA ARG A 162 14.52 -12.27 4.66
C ARG A 162 13.10 -12.16 5.22
N TRP A 163 12.67 -13.22 5.90
CA TRP A 163 11.37 -13.31 6.56
C TRP A 163 11.49 -13.17 8.08
N HIS A 164 10.68 -12.29 8.65
CA HIS A 164 10.59 -12.03 10.08
C HIS A 164 9.25 -12.54 10.60
N ALA A 165 9.32 -13.52 11.52
CA ALA A 165 8.15 -14.09 12.20
C ALA A 165 7.69 -13.16 13.32
N SER A 166 7.29 -11.95 12.98
CA SER A 166 6.90 -10.92 13.94
C SER A 166 5.83 -10.02 13.34
N ALA A 167 4.88 -9.62 14.18
CA ALA A 167 3.96 -8.55 13.85
C ALA A 167 4.70 -7.21 13.97
N VAL A 168 4.22 -6.21 13.25
CA VAL A 168 4.75 -4.85 13.31
C VAL A 168 3.67 -3.93 13.87
N SER A 169 4.04 -3.08 14.81
CA SER A 169 3.12 -2.17 15.49
C SER A 169 3.88 -0.99 16.12
N ASP A 170 3.22 -0.24 16.99
CA ASP A 170 3.76 0.93 17.69
C ASP A 170 4.51 0.59 19.00
N PHE A 171 4.69 -0.70 19.32
CA PHE A 171 5.42 -1.17 20.49
C PHE A 171 6.28 -2.41 20.19
N ASP A 172 7.28 -2.65 21.05
CA ASP A 172 8.05 -3.89 21.07
C ASP A 172 7.53 -4.79 22.19
N GLY A 173 7.43 -6.10 21.97
CA GLY A 173 7.00 -7.05 23.00
C GLY A 173 6.31 -8.29 22.44
N GLU A 174 5.30 -8.76 23.14
CA GLU A 174 4.40 -9.82 22.68
C GLU A 174 2.97 -9.31 22.66
N ALA A 175 2.16 -9.86 21.75
CA ALA A 175 0.73 -9.61 21.68
C ALA A 175 -0.02 -10.84 21.21
N GLN A 176 -1.32 -10.87 21.51
CA GLN A 176 -2.21 -11.89 20.99
C GLN A 176 -2.50 -11.61 19.51
N PHE A 177 -2.46 -12.65 18.70
CA PHE A 177 -2.67 -12.58 17.27
C PHE A 177 -3.70 -13.61 16.86
N TYR A 178 -4.79 -13.15 16.28
CA TYR A 178 -5.81 -14.02 15.72
C TYR A 178 -5.24 -14.66 14.45
N THR A 179 -5.06 -15.98 14.48
CA THR A 179 -4.43 -16.72 13.39
C THR A 179 -5.46 -17.53 12.65
N VAL A 180 -5.55 -17.30 11.34
CA VAL A 180 -6.25 -18.19 10.42
C VAL A 180 -5.25 -18.70 9.39
N TRP A 181 -5.49 -19.87 8.81
CA TRP A 181 -4.62 -20.42 7.76
C TRP A 181 -4.58 -19.57 6.47
N HIS A 182 -5.37 -18.50 6.40
CA HIS A 182 -5.59 -17.65 5.24
C HIS A 182 -5.49 -16.14 5.60
N GLU A 183 -6.08 -15.30 4.75
CA GLU A 183 -6.10 -13.83 4.87
C GLU A 183 -6.98 -13.38 6.04
N GLY A 184 -6.71 -12.20 6.60
CA GLY A 184 -7.45 -11.65 7.75
C GLY A 184 -6.90 -12.03 9.13
N SER A 185 -5.69 -12.59 9.20
CA SER A 185 -4.99 -12.74 10.48
C SER A 185 -4.52 -11.36 10.98
N HIS A 186 -4.79 -11.01 12.23
CA HIS A 186 -4.52 -9.66 12.76
C HIS A 186 -4.21 -9.68 14.26
N LEU A 187 -3.55 -8.61 14.75
CA LEU A 187 -3.35 -8.43 16.19
C LEU A 187 -4.70 -8.32 16.89
N SER A 188 -4.91 -9.14 17.91
CA SER A 188 -6.14 -9.17 18.70
C SER A 188 -5.90 -8.58 20.08
N ARG A 189 -6.89 -7.82 20.57
CA ARG A 189 -6.92 -7.33 21.96
C ARG A 189 -7.55 -8.32 22.92
N ILE A 190 -8.29 -9.28 22.39
CA ILE A 190 -9.03 -10.27 23.17
C ILE A 190 -8.30 -11.59 23.03
N ASN A 191 -7.86 -12.12 24.18
CA ASN A 191 -7.35 -13.47 24.24
C ASN A 191 -8.53 -14.44 24.06
N THR A 192 -8.56 -15.15 22.94
CA THR A 192 -9.54 -16.20 22.66
C THR A 192 -8.81 -17.52 22.46
N SER A 193 -9.55 -18.63 22.39
CA SER A 193 -8.95 -19.94 22.04
C SER A 193 -8.24 -19.95 20.68
N ASP A 194 -8.52 -18.95 19.83
CA ASP A 194 -8.05 -18.87 18.44
C ASP A 194 -6.90 -17.84 18.28
N THR A 195 -6.42 -17.27 19.39
CA THR A 195 -5.25 -16.39 19.39
C THR A 195 -3.97 -17.11 19.78
N VAL A 196 -2.87 -16.72 19.15
CA VAL A 196 -1.51 -17.16 19.50
C VAL A 196 -0.68 -15.96 19.95
N SER A 197 0.24 -16.17 20.91
CA SER A 197 1.22 -15.13 21.25
C SER A 197 2.24 -14.98 20.13
N VAL A 198 2.43 -13.76 19.63
CA VAL A 198 3.44 -13.44 18.62
C VAL A 198 4.30 -12.30 19.10
N ARG A 199 5.56 -12.29 18.64
CA ARG A 199 6.45 -11.15 18.84
C ARG A 199 5.95 -9.95 18.04
N VAL A 200 5.92 -8.80 18.67
CA VAL A 200 5.67 -7.50 18.06
C VAL A 200 6.96 -6.69 18.06
N VAL A 201 7.23 -5.98 16.97
CA VAL A 201 8.40 -5.11 16.84
C VAL A 201 8.01 -3.78 16.21
N ARG A 202 8.63 -2.69 16.68
CA ARG A 202 8.59 -1.39 15.98
C ARG A 202 9.54 -1.42 14.79
N LEU A 203 9.14 -0.80 13.68
CA LEU A 203 10.04 -0.64 12.52
C LEU A 203 11.31 0.13 12.89
N ASP A 204 11.22 1.13 13.76
CA ASP A 204 12.38 1.87 14.27
C ASP A 204 13.38 0.94 15.01
N THR A 205 12.86 0.10 15.91
CA THR A 205 13.68 -0.89 16.65
C THR A 205 14.28 -1.90 15.69
N TRP A 206 13.49 -2.44 14.78
CA TRP A 206 13.97 -3.38 13.78
C TRP A 206 15.09 -2.78 12.92
N ALA A 207 14.87 -1.56 12.38
CA ALA A 207 15.81 -0.89 11.50
C ALA A 207 17.15 -0.63 12.21
N LYS A 208 17.10 -0.19 13.47
CA LYS A 208 18.30 0.00 14.31
C LYS A 208 19.16 -1.26 14.42
N HIS A 209 18.54 -2.44 14.41
CA HIS A 209 19.25 -3.72 14.57
C HIS A 209 19.64 -4.40 13.25
N HIS A 210 18.95 -4.09 12.15
CA HIS A 210 19.09 -4.85 10.90
C HIS A 210 19.63 -4.03 9.73
N LEU A 211 19.49 -2.70 9.77
CA LEU A 211 20.00 -1.83 8.74
C LEU A 211 21.33 -1.21 9.19
N ALA A 212 22.19 -0.90 8.23
CA ALA A 212 23.34 -0.05 8.53
C ALA A 212 22.86 1.31 9.06
N ARG A 213 23.70 1.97 9.86
CA ARG A 213 23.35 3.24 10.52
C ARG A 213 22.76 4.26 9.55
N ASP A 214 23.31 4.33 8.34
CA ASP A 214 22.95 5.29 7.29
C ASP A 214 22.18 4.66 6.12
N ALA A 215 21.66 3.43 6.27
CA ALA A 215 20.87 2.78 5.22
C ALA A 215 19.39 3.19 5.32
N ASP A 216 18.80 3.62 4.21
CA ASP A 216 17.39 3.98 4.16
C ASP A 216 16.50 2.78 3.85
N VAL A 217 15.19 2.94 4.11
CA VAL A 217 14.13 2.10 3.57
C VAL A 217 13.62 2.77 2.30
N ASP A 218 13.99 2.24 1.14
CA ASP A 218 13.61 2.84 -0.14
C ASP A 218 12.12 2.67 -0.41
N VAL A 219 11.59 1.48 -0.14
CA VAL A 219 10.18 1.16 -0.31
C VAL A 219 9.67 0.48 0.95
N LEU A 220 8.65 1.06 1.57
CA LEU A 220 7.89 0.49 2.68
C LEU A 220 6.47 0.21 2.22
N LYS A 221 6.06 -1.06 2.19
CA LYS A 221 4.66 -1.45 2.00
C LYS A 221 4.08 -1.91 3.34
N ILE A 222 2.87 -1.45 3.65
CA ILE A 222 2.13 -1.81 4.86
C ILE A 222 0.75 -2.30 4.45
N ASP A 223 0.34 -3.43 5.01
CA ASP A 223 -0.97 -4.03 4.86
C ASP A 223 -1.17 -4.93 6.07
N ALA A 224 -1.31 -4.30 7.23
CA ALA A 224 -1.31 -4.99 8.51
C ALA A 224 -2.74 -5.38 8.93
N GLU A 225 -3.61 -5.64 7.94
CA GLU A 225 -5.00 -6.07 8.12
C GLU A 225 -5.75 -5.15 9.12
N GLY A 226 -5.59 -3.83 8.94
CA GLY A 226 -6.21 -2.79 9.78
C GLY A 226 -5.34 -2.24 10.90
N HIS A 227 -4.10 -2.73 11.06
CA HIS A 227 -3.10 -2.21 12.01
C HIS A 227 -2.07 -1.27 11.34
N ASP A 228 -2.37 -0.77 10.14
CA ASP A 228 -1.50 0.07 9.32
C ASP A 228 -1.08 1.34 10.04
N GLY A 229 -2.03 2.00 10.72
CA GLY A 229 -1.75 3.18 11.54
C GLY A 229 -0.71 2.91 12.63
N ALA A 230 -0.91 1.87 13.45
CA ALA A 230 0.04 1.51 14.49
C ALA A 230 1.42 1.14 13.92
N THR A 231 1.46 0.48 12.76
CA THR A 231 2.72 0.22 12.03
C THR A 231 3.43 1.52 11.65
N LEU A 232 2.69 2.52 11.14
CA LEU A 232 3.24 3.83 10.80
C LEU A 232 3.79 4.57 12.03
N ALA A 233 3.10 4.51 13.18
CA ALA A 233 3.60 5.04 14.44
C ALA A 233 4.88 4.32 14.91
N GLY A 234 4.98 3.01 14.69
CA GLY A 234 6.20 2.23 14.93
C GLY A 234 7.40 2.59 14.05
N ALA A 235 7.20 3.40 13.01
CA ALA A 235 8.23 3.93 12.10
C ALA A 235 8.46 5.45 12.28
N PHE A 236 8.01 6.04 13.39
CA PHE A 236 8.05 7.49 13.61
C PHE A 236 9.46 8.08 13.45
N HIS A 237 10.49 7.43 13.98
CA HIS A 237 11.87 7.93 13.86
C HIS A 237 12.42 7.76 12.44
N LEU A 238 12.06 6.71 11.71
CA LEU A 238 12.41 6.56 10.30
C LEU A 238 11.79 7.68 9.44
N PHE A 239 10.52 8.01 9.66
CA PHE A 239 9.85 9.09 8.95
C PHE A 239 10.42 10.48 9.29
N THR A 240 10.56 10.81 10.57
CA THR A 240 11.10 12.10 11.00
C THR A 240 12.57 12.29 10.61
N ALA A 241 13.34 11.21 10.52
CA ALA A 241 14.71 11.23 9.98
C ALA A 241 14.77 11.21 8.44
N ARG A 242 13.63 11.20 7.73
CA ARG A 242 13.52 11.11 6.27
C ARG A 242 14.19 9.87 5.66
N ARG A 243 14.22 8.76 6.40
CA ARG A 243 14.85 7.48 5.99
C ARG A 243 13.89 6.54 5.27
N ILE A 244 12.70 7.02 4.90
CA ILE A 244 11.73 6.28 4.08
C ILE A 244 11.51 7.06 2.77
N GLY A 245 11.86 6.45 1.64
CA GLY A 245 11.74 7.07 0.31
C GLY A 245 10.31 7.08 -0.22
N LEU A 246 9.66 5.91 -0.17
CA LEU A 246 8.27 5.68 -0.54
C LEU A 246 7.60 4.81 0.52
N VAL A 247 6.40 5.19 0.96
CA VAL A 247 5.50 4.31 1.73
C VAL A 247 4.21 4.08 0.97
N ILE A 248 3.75 2.82 0.92
CA ILE A 248 2.44 2.43 0.41
C ILE A 248 1.70 1.72 1.53
N PHE A 249 0.47 2.12 1.81
CA PHE A 249 -0.30 1.53 2.90
C PHE A 249 -1.80 1.54 2.63
N GLU A 250 -2.51 0.64 3.29
CA GLU A 250 -3.95 0.52 3.22
C GLU A 250 -4.61 1.24 4.39
N VAL A 251 -5.70 1.95 4.08
CA VAL A 251 -6.52 2.64 5.06
C VAL A 251 -7.95 2.14 4.96
N PRO A 252 -8.48 1.43 5.96
CA PRO A 252 -9.88 1.02 5.95
C PRO A 252 -10.82 2.24 5.88
N LEU A 253 -11.80 2.17 4.99
CA LEU A 253 -12.86 3.17 4.77
C LEU A 253 -13.86 3.22 5.93
N GLN A 254 -13.91 2.16 6.76
CA GLN A 254 -14.66 2.16 8.01
C GLN A 254 -13.74 2.60 9.14
N TYR A 255 -13.61 3.92 9.28
CA TYR A 255 -12.91 4.55 10.40
C TYR A 255 -13.73 4.43 11.70
N PRO A 256 -13.04 4.35 12.86
CA PRO A 256 -11.66 4.84 13.08
C PRO A 256 -10.51 3.82 13.01
N LEU A 257 -9.32 4.25 12.53
CA LEU A 257 -8.05 3.54 12.74
C LEU A 257 -7.74 3.52 14.24
N HIS A 258 -7.59 2.31 14.82
CA HIS A 258 -7.31 2.15 16.23
C HIS A 258 -5.79 2.11 16.50
N PHE A 259 -5.24 3.18 17.10
CA PHE A 259 -3.90 3.19 17.70
C PHE A 259 -4.02 2.79 19.18
N GLY A 260 -3.61 1.57 19.54
CA GLY A 260 -3.52 1.15 20.95
C GLY A 260 -4.68 1.62 21.86
N LEU A 261 -4.34 2.15 23.04
CA LEU A 261 -5.29 2.68 24.04
C LEU A 261 -5.64 4.16 23.87
N HIS A 262 -4.91 4.92 23.04
CA HIS A 262 -5.04 6.38 22.99
C HIS A 262 -4.90 6.92 21.56
N ALA A 263 -5.95 7.62 21.13
CA ALA A 263 -6.12 8.41 19.90
C ALA A 263 -6.51 7.67 18.61
N LEU A 264 -7.68 8.07 18.09
CA LEU A 264 -8.15 7.78 16.74
C LEU A 264 -7.50 8.83 15.83
N LEU A 265 -6.48 8.49 15.05
CA LEU A 265 -6.07 9.39 13.98
C LEU A 265 -7.12 9.28 12.88
N ARG A 266 -7.72 10.41 12.51
CA ARG A 266 -8.50 10.52 11.28
C ARG A 266 -7.52 10.52 10.11
N ASP A 267 -8.00 10.23 8.90
CA ASP A 267 -7.19 10.34 7.67
C ASP A 267 -6.42 11.67 7.61
N ASP A 268 -7.09 12.75 8.00
CA ASP A 268 -6.54 14.10 7.93
C ASP A 268 -5.31 14.23 8.85
N ASP A 269 -5.36 13.67 10.06
CA ASP A 269 -4.24 13.73 11.01
C ASP A 269 -3.03 12.92 10.49
N LEU A 270 -3.28 11.85 9.73
CA LEU A 270 -2.22 11.06 9.10
C LEU A 270 -1.59 11.80 7.90
N LEU A 271 -2.40 12.48 7.09
CA LEU A 271 -1.90 13.28 5.97
C LEU A 271 -1.12 14.51 6.45
N ASP A 272 -1.61 15.18 7.50
CA ASP A 272 -0.91 16.27 8.17
C ASP A 272 0.46 15.80 8.69
N PHE A 273 0.54 14.59 9.27
CA PHE A 273 1.81 13.99 9.66
C PHE A 273 2.75 13.78 8.47
N PHE A 274 2.28 13.18 7.37
CA PHE A 274 3.11 12.97 6.18
C PHE A 274 3.61 14.28 5.57
N GLU A 275 2.77 15.31 5.54
CA GLU A 275 3.17 16.64 5.09
C GLU A 275 4.23 17.25 6.02
N ALA A 276 4.08 17.10 7.33
CA ALA A 276 5.07 17.56 8.31
C ALA A 276 6.43 16.85 8.18
N VAL A 277 6.46 15.60 7.71
CA VAL A 277 7.70 14.88 7.36
C VAL A 277 8.08 14.97 5.88
N GLU A 278 7.48 15.92 5.16
CA GLU A 278 7.79 16.29 3.76
C GLU A 278 7.57 15.15 2.75
N MET A 279 6.55 14.34 3.03
CA MET A 279 6.04 13.34 2.12
C MET A 279 4.79 13.85 1.44
N THR A 280 4.74 13.71 0.11
CA THR A 280 3.57 14.01 -0.69
C THR A 280 2.76 12.74 -0.88
N CYS A 281 1.50 12.74 -0.45
CA CYS A 281 0.63 11.58 -0.51
C CYS A 281 -0.29 11.58 -1.74
N TYR A 282 -0.51 10.39 -2.24
CA TYR A 282 -1.25 10.11 -3.45
C TYR A 282 -2.24 8.98 -3.16
N VAL A 283 -3.54 9.22 -3.40
CA VAL A 283 -4.53 8.13 -3.37
C VAL A 283 -4.39 7.35 -4.66
N LEU A 284 -4.14 6.05 -4.52
CA LEU A 284 -4.02 5.11 -5.63
C LEU A 284 -5.42 4.65 -6.05
N GLY A 285 -5.85 5.09 -7.23
CA GLY A 285 -7.03 4.59 -7.93
C GLY A 285 -6.71 3.39 -8.83
N TYR A 286 -7.76 2.77 -9.37
CA TYR A 286 -7.63 1.76 -10.41
C TYR A 286 -6.88 2.32 -11.64
N ASN A 287 -6.13 1.48 -12.35
CA ASN A 287 -5.26 1.85 -13.49
C ASN A 287 -4.11 2.83 -13.16
N ALA A 288 -3.65 2.86 -11.90
CA ALA A 288 -2.62 3.81 -11.43
C ALA A 288 -3.01 5.28 -11.64
N HIS A 289 -4.31 5.57 -11.64
CA HIS A 289 -4.78 6.94 -11.50
C HIS A 289 -4.44 7.44 -10.11
N VAL A 290 -3.80 8.59 -10.05
CA VAL A 290 -3.30 9.15 -8.81
C VAL A 290 -4.10 10.41 -8.49
N LEU A 291 -4.59 10.53 -7.27
CA LEU A 291 -5.15 11.78 -6.75
C LEU A 291 -4.20 12.33 -5.69
N LEU A 292 -3.70 13.55 -5.90
CA LEU A 292 -2.85 14.23 -4.94
C LEU A 292 -3.65 14.59 -3.67
N SER A 293 -3.13 14.24 -2.50
CA SER A 293 -3.77 14.45 -1.19
C SER A 293 -2.89 15.36 -0.33
N HIS A 294 -3.44 16.47 0.19
CA HIS A 294 -2.79 17.40 1.11
C HIS A 294 -3.65 17.59 2.38
N GLY A 295 -3.01 17.84 3.52
CA GLY A 295 -3.65 18.34 4.74
C GLY A 295 -3.86 19.86 4.67
N ALA A 296 -4.73 20.54 5.42
CA ALA A 296 -5.86 20.16 6.24
C ALA A 296 -7.14 20.77 5.64
N ASN A 297 -8.30 20.18 5.98
CA ASN A 297 -9.67 20.70 5.83
C ASN A 297 -10.50 20.26 4.61
N ARG A 298 -10.24 19.12 3.97
CA ARG A 298 -11.02 18.67 2.79
C ARG A 298 -11.09 17.16 2.66
N THR A 299 -11.96 16.53 3.45
CA THR A 299 -12.37 15.15 3.16
C THR A 299 -13.00 15.12 1.76
N LEU A 300 -12.35 14.39 0.85
CA LEU A 300 -12.88 14.05 -0.45
C LEU A 300 -14.09 13.13 -0.25
N ARG A 301 -15.26 13.69 0.04
CA ARG A 301 -16.52 12.94 -0.03
C ARG A 301 -16.77 12.66 -1.51
N LEU A 302 -16.29 11.52 -2.00
CA LEU A 302 -16.65 10.93 -3.30
C LEU A 302 -18.13 10.53 -3.30
N ASN A 303 -19.03 11.50 -3.11
CA ASN A 303 -20.47 11.30 -3.02
C ASN A 303 -21.11 11.03 -4.39
N GLY A 304 -20.37 11.18 -5.49
CA GLY A 304 -20.89 11.04 -6.87
C GLY A 304 -20.79 9.65 -7.49
N LEU A 305 -20.00 8.72 -6.94
CA LEU A 305 -19.86 7.37 -7.51
C LEU A 305 -20.93 6.44 -6.93
N ARG A 306 -22.03 6.26 -7.68
CA ARG A 306 -23.20 5.42 -7.32
C ARG A 306 -22.80 4.14 -6.56
N ARG A 307 -23.43 3.95 -5.40
CA ARG A 307 -23.21 2.90 -4.40
C ARG A 307 -23.73 1.53 -4.87
N LYS A 308 -22.90 0.74 -5.56
CA LYS A 308 -23.10 -0.71 -5.72
C LYS A 308 -22.20 -1.47 -4.72
N ARG A 309 -22.79 -2.42 -3.98
CA ARG A 309 -22.26 -3.12 -2.79
C ARG A 309 -21.14 -4.15 -3.09
N SER A 310 -20.00 -3.76 -3.66
CA SER A 310 -18.83 -4.66 -3.70
C SER A 310 -17.97 -4.51 -2.42
N LYS A 311 -17.56 -5.62 -1.80
CA LYS A 311 -16.72 -5.69 -0.57
C LYS A 311 -15.42 -4.86 -0.67
N CYS A 312 -14.96 -4.72 -1.89
CA CYS A 312 -13.94 -3.84 -2.44
C CYS A 312 -13.98 -2.35 -2.07
N ARG A 313 -15.10 -1.83 -1.55
CA ARG A 313 -15.23 -0.43 -1.12
C ARG A 313 -14.85 -0.21 0.35
N GLN A 314 -13.96 -1.02 0.91
CA GLN A 314 -13.63 -0.96 2.33
C GLN A 314 -12.25 -0.42 2.63
N ALA A 315 -11.42 -0.05 1.65
CA ALA A 315 -10.18 0.66 1.94
C ALA A 315 -9.70 1.59 0.82
N ARG A 316 -8.83 2.53 1.17
CA ARG A 316 -8.05 3.39 0.27
C ARG A 316 -6.59 3.02 0.38
N ASN A 317 -5.93 2.92 -0.76
CA ASN A 317 -4.49 2.74 -0.80
C ASN A 317 -3.84 4.12 -1.01
N TYR A 318 -2.85 4.42 -0.18
CA TYR A 318 -2.05 5.63 -0.29
C TYR A 318 -0.63 5.27 -0.72
N ALA A 319 -0.03 6.09 -1.57
CA ALA A 319 1.40 6.13 -1.80
C ALA A 319 1.91 7.50 -1.35
N CYS A 320 2.78 7.57 -0.36
CA CYS A 320 3.42 8.81 0.06
C CYS A 320 4.89 8.76 -0.30
N VAL A 321 5.36 9.77 -1.01
CA VAL A 321 6.75 9.87 -1.50
C VAL A 321 7.44 11.02 -0.80
N ASN A 322 8.62 10.78 -0.26
CA ASN A 322 9.44 11.84 0.29
C ASN A 322 9.99 12.69 -0.87
N TYR A 323 9.50 13.92 -1.03
CA TYR A 323 9.86 14.76 -2.18
C TYR A 323 11.34 15.16 -2.17
N ARG A 324 11.97 15.23 -0.99
CA ARG A 324 13.39 15.58 -0.87
C ARG A 324 14.31 14.45 -1.32
N THR A 325 14.00 13.22 -0.94
CA THR A 325 14.87 12.07 -1.27
C THR A 325 14.50 11.43 -2.61
N ARG A 326 13.24 11.56 -3.07
CA ARG A 326 12.72 10.93 -4.29
C ARG A 326 11.93 11.90 -5.20
N PRO A 327 12.49 13.06 -5.59
CA PRO A 327 11.77 14.08 -6.37
C PRO A 327 11.32 13.57 -7.74
N ALA A 328 12.12 12.72 -8.40
CA ALA A 328 11.77 12.17 -9.72
C ALA A 328 10.48 11.32 -9.68
N LEU A 329 10.29 10.52 -8.62
CA LEU A 329 9.08 9.72 -8.45
C LEU A 329 7.88 10.61 -8.12
N ALA A 330 8.04 11.57 -7.21
CA ALA A 330 6.96 12.48 -6.86
C ALA A 330 6.47 13.28 -8.07
N ASP A 331 7.39 13.82 -8.87
CA ASP A 331 7.10 14.50 -10.13
C ASP A 331 6.37 13.59 -11.14
N ALA A 332 6.76 12.31 -11.20
CA ALA A 332 6.12 11.35 -12.09
C ALA A 332 4.69 11.00 -11.66
N LEU A 333 4.46 10.77 -10.37
CA LEU A 333 3.14 10.56 -9.80
C LEU A 333 2.26 11.81 -9.97
N LEU A 334 2.84 12.99 -9.76
CA LEU A 334 2.17 14.27 -9.97
C LEU A 334 1.74 14.47 -11.43
N ARG A 335 2.62 14.22 -12.41
CA ARG A 335 2.28 14.31 -13.84
C ARG A 335 1.21 13.32 -14.28
N ARG A 336 1.10 12.18 -13.59
CA ARG A 336 0.07 11.17 -13.82
C ARG A 336 -1.21 11.42 -13.04
N SER A 337 -1.20 12.38 -12.12
CA SER A 337 -2.39 12.69 -11.35
C SER A 337 -3.48 13.19 -12.30
N LEU A 338 -4.59 12.45 -12.38
CA LEU A 338 -5.68 12.73 -13.33
C LEU A 338 -6.47 13.99 -12.96
N ALA A 339 -6.26 14.49 -11.75
CA ALA A 339 -6.88 15.72 -11.30
C ALA A 339 -6.02 16.31 -10.19
N TYR A 340 -5.62 17.57 -10.37
CA TYR A 340 -5.40 18.43 -9.23
C TYR A 340 -6.78 18.72 -8.68
N THR A 341 -7.13 18.01 -7.62
CA THR A 341 -8.33 18.36 -6.90
C THR A 341 -8.00 19.53 -5.97
N HIS A 342 -7.83 20.72 -6.57
CA HIS A 342 -8.03 21.99 -5.87
C HIS A 342 -9.53 22.07 -5.58
N PHE A 343 -9.95 21.42 -4.51
CA PHE A 343 -11.24 21.73 -3.94
C PHE A 343 -11.12 23.15 -3.39
N THR A 344 -12.03 24.03 -3.79
CA THR A 344 -12.30 25.30 -3.13
C THR A 344 -13.56 25.09 -2.30
N LEU A 345 -13.55 25.53 -1.04
CA LEU A 345 -14.64 25.27 -0.11
C LEU A 345 -15.72 26.27 -0.49
N LEU A 346 -16.85 25.81 -1.01
CA LEU A 346 -18.09 26.56 -0.80
C LEU A 346 -18.41 26.33 0.67
N ARG A 347 -18.03 27.31 1.51
CA ARG A 347 -18.43 27.37 2.91
C ARG A 347 -19.96 27.30 2.90
N ASP A 348 -20.54 26.21 3.41
CA ASP A 348 -21.98 26.16 3.61
C ASP A 348 -22.26 27.14 4.75
N ASN A 349 -22.66 28.36 4.40
CA ASN A 349 -23.06 29.41 5.35
C ASN A 349 -24.42 29.09 6.00
N ARG A 350 -24.72 27.81 6.24
CA ARG A 350 -25.82 27.44 7.13
C ARG A 350 -25.36 27.76 8.54
N THR A 351 -25.66 28.99 8.91
CA THR A 351 -25.76 29.49 10.26
C THR A 351 -26.47 28.47 11.14
N ASP A 352 -25.85 28.15 12.27
CA ASP A 352 -26.47 27.51 13.42
C ASP A 352 -27.55 28.46 14.00
N ASP A 353 -28.64 28.68 13.28
CA ASP A 353 -29.75 29.53 13.72
C ASP A 353 -30.77 28.79 14.60
N ASN A 354 -30.43 27.63 15.18
CA ASN A 354 -31.36 26.88 16.05
C ASN A 354 -30.69 26.28 17.30
N LEU A 355 -29.97 27.11 18.05
CA LEU A 355 -29.75 26.89 19.47
C LEU A 355 -30.19 28.13 20.25
N THR A 356 -31.48 28.14 20.58
CA THR A 356 -32.09 28.94 21.66
C THR A 356 -32.90 28.01 22.54
#